data_AF-A0A0J9T3W2-F1
#
_entry.id   AF-A0A0J9T3W2-F1
#
_cell.length_a   1.000
_cell.length_b   1.000
_cell.length_c   1.000
_cell.angle_alpha   90.00
_cell.angle_beta   90.00
_cell.angle_gamma   90.00
#
_symmetry.space_group_name_H-M   'P 1'
#
loop_
_entity.id
_entity.type
_entity.pdbx_description
1 polymer ?
#
loop_
_entity_poly.entity_id
_entity_poly.type
_entity_poly.pdbx_seq_one_letter_code
_entity_poly.pdbx_strand_id
1 'polypeptide(L)'
;MSQKSLNIEQMKNDYPFLKELWDLYHSFDKSVEGDYKDVYDGYCKRVTNSLGQDKVNYYDICMKLIRNLDPSSKVSEKKISHSHRCFNVNNWLYNSIEKKYLNNKHIISWIFDLSRTIRSEIENYKCSYYSYDENYEDPINIIRLRIFDDNIDVIERTLKSDDQKNNTLCQNYVCECVNIYQKMNDLYCSESNAQHGKRKNTCDMLKALKTPYDTLLSRNTEIKKKIPSLEATKEELLAKCPSIQANHKLSVSVDGHSGSPTSSKIPATIGTMAGVSSIFALLYKVNTKFYLNV
;
A
#
# COMPACT_ATOMS: atom_id res chain seq x y z
N MET A 1 -6.04 -15.64 -5.97
CA MET A 1 -6.42 -15.14 -4.63
C MET A 1 -6.05 -13.67 -4.58
N SER A 2 -7.00 -12.76 -4.32
CA SER A 2 -6.68 -11.34 -4.14
C SER A 2 -5.83 -11.15 -2.88
N GLN A 3 -4.79 -10.33 -2.98
CA GLN A 3 -3.94 -9.97 -1.85
C GLN A 3 -4.78 -9.23 -0.81
N LYS A 4 -4.67 -9.61 0.48
CA LYS A 4 -5.52 -9.07 1.56
C LYS A 4 -4.94 -7.82 2.24
N SER A 5 -3.63 -7.60 2.12
CA SER A 5 -2.87 -6.44 2.61
C SER A 5 -1.58 -6.28 1.82
N LEU A 6 -1.04 -5.05 1.76
CA LEU A 6 0.31 -4.80 1.26
C LEU A 6 1.34 -5.39 2.21
N ASN A 7 2.34 -6.07 1.65
CA ASN A 7 3.51 -6.49 2.41
C ASN A 7 4.52 -5.34 2.43
N ILE A 8 4.48 -4.54 3.49
CA ILE A 8 5.31 -3.32 3.63
C ILE A 8 6.81 -3.64 3.59
N GLU A 9 7.25 -4.73 4.22
CA GLU A 9 8.67 -5.13 4.20
C GLU A 9 9.14 -5.51 2.79
N GLN A 10 8.29 -6.22 2.04
CA GLN A 10 8.57 -6.52 0.63
C GLN A 10 8.63 -5.23 -0.21
N MET A 11 7.66 -4.34 -0.05
CA MET A 11 7.65 -3.05 -0.77
C MET A 11 8.88 -2.19 -0.46
N LYS A 12 9.38 -2.23 0.78
CA LYS A 12 10.62 -1.55 1.17
C LYS A 12 11.83 -2.06 0.42
N ASN A 13 11.91 -3.37 0.21
CA ASN A 13 13.01 -4.00 -0.53
C ASN A 13 12.89 -3.75 -2.04
N ASP A 14 11.67 -3.77 -2.59
CA ASP A 14 11.41 -3.60 -4.01
C ASP A 14 11.54 -2.13 -4.46
N TYR A 15 11.15 -1.19 -3.58
CA TYR A 15 11.11 0.25 -3.87
C TYR A 15 11.90 1.06 -2.83
N PRO A 16 13.24 0.87 -2.73
CA PRO A 16 14.06 1.52 -1.72
C PRO A 16 14.15 3.06 -1.90
N PHE A 17 13.81 3.59 -3.07
CA PHE A 17 13.76 5.03 -3.31
C PHE A 17 12.64 5.74 -2.50
N LEU A 18 11.65 5.00 -1.98
CA LEU A 18 10.64 5.48 -1.03
C LEU A 18 11.07 5.31 0.44
N LYS A 19 12.38 5.27 0.72
CA LYS A 19 12.92 5.03 2.08
C LYS A 19 12.25 5.86 3.18
N GLU A 20 12.01 7.14 2.94
CA GLU A 20 11.38 8.02 3.95
C GLU A 20 9.96 7.55 4.34
N LEU A 21 9.18 7.05 3.37
CA LEU A 21 7.86 6.47 3.61
C LEU A 21 7.96 5.18 4.44
N TRP A 22 8.92 4.31 4.10
CA TRP A 22 9.10 3.03 4.80
C TRP A 22 9.61 3.23 6.23
N ASP A 23 10.51 4.20 6.44
CA ASP A 23 10.96 4.60 7.77
C ASP A 23 9.80 5.17 8.60
N LEU A 24 8.89 5.92 7.96
CA LEU A 24 7.66 6.40 8.61
C LEU A 24 6.76 5.24 9.04
N TYR A 25 6.51 4.25 8.18
CA TYR A 25 5.70 3.09 8.56
C TYR A 25 6.36 2.27 9.68
N HIS A 26 7.66 2.05 9.62
CA HIS A 26 8.39 1.40 10.70
C HIS A 26 8.27 2.17 12.03
N SER A 27 8.30 3.50 11.97
CA SER A 27 8.13 4.34 13.15
C SER A 27 6.73 4.27 13.77
N PHE A 28 5.70 4.00 12.95
CA PHE A 28 4.33 3.78 13.42
C PHE A 28 4.17 2.51 14.26
N ASP A 29 5.09 1.55 14.16
CA ASP A 29 5.04 0.30 14.94
C ASP A 29 5.83 0.34 16.25
N LYS A 30 6.65 1.37 16.48
CA LYS A 30 7.44 1.56 17.70
C LYS A 30 6.56 1.59 18.96
N SER A 31 7.16 1.40 20.13
CA SER A 31 6.50 1.60 21.43
C SER A 31 6.01 3.04 21.62
N VAL A 32 4.97 3.22 22.43
CA VAL A 32 4.41 4.54 22.76
C VAL A 32 5.05 5.02 24.06
N GLU A 33 5.91 6.02 23.93
CA GLU A 33 6.75 6.58 25.00
C GLU A 33 6.73 8.12 24.97
N GLY A 34 7.19 8.77 26.04
CA GLY A 34 7.28 10.23 26.17
C GLY A 34 6.11 10.91 26.89
N ASP A 35 6.20 12.23 27.02
CA ASP A 35 5.39 13.04 27.96
C ASP A 35 3.88 13.03 27.65
N TYR A 36 3.47 12.79 26.41
CA TYR A 36 2.06 12.70 26.02
C TYR A 36 1.45 11.30 26.18
N LYS A 37 2.25 10.31 26.60
CA LYS A 37 1.79 8.93 26.78
C LYS A 37 0.58 8.84 27.72
N ASP A 38 0.58 9.57 28.83
CA ASP A 38 -0.51 9.54 29.81
C ASP A 38 -1.81 10.12 29.25
N VAL A 39 -1.70 11.12 28.37
CA VAL A 39 -2.85 11.66 27.64
C VAL A 39 -3.44 10.59 26.73
N TYR A 40 -2.60 9.93 25.92
CA TYR A 40 -3.04 8.85 25.03
C TYR A 40 -3.66 7.69 25.83
N ASP A 41 -3.03 7.32 26.95
CA ASP A 41 -3.52 6.28 27.86
C ASP A 41 -4.92 6.59 28.40
N GLY A 42 -5.18 7.83 28.82
CA GLY A 42 -6.51 8.27 29.25
C GLY A 42 -7.58 8.07 28.18
N TYR A 43 -7.28 8.46 26.93
CA TYR A 43 -8.19 8.23 25.81
C TYR A 43 -8.39 6.74 25.52
N CYS A 44 -7.31 5.95 25.50
CA CYS A 44 -7.38 4.53 25.15
C CYS A 44 -8.04 3.68 26.22
N LYS A 45 -7.85 4.00 27.51
CA LYS A 45 -8.63 3.41 28.62
C LYS A 45 -10.11 3.69 28.46
N ARG A 46 -10.49 4.92 28.07
CA ARG A 46 -11.88 5.30 27.83
C ARG A 46 -12.50 4.50 26.67
N VAL A 47 -11.81 4.41 25.54
CA VAL A 47 -12.28 3.66 24.36
C VAL A 47 -12.48 2.18 24.66
N THR A 48 -11.58 1.59 25.44
CA THR A 48 -11.49 0.14 25.58
C THR A 48 -12.20 -0.42 26.81
N ASN A 49 -12.74 0.46 27.67
CA ASN A 49 -13.30 0.07 28.97
C ASN A 49 -14.38 -1.02 28.88
N SER A 50 -15.19 -0.99 27.82
CA SER A 50 -16.32 -1.90 27.61
C SER A 50 -16.01 -3.13 26.73
N LEU A 51 -14.77 -3.32 26.27
CA LEU A 51 -14.43 -4.32 25.24
C LEU A 51 -14.12 -5.72 25.77
N GLY A 52 -14.32 -5.97 27.07
CA GLY A 52 -14.14 -7.30 27.66
C GLY A 52 -12.78 -7.93 27.34
N GLN A 53 -12.78 -9.10 26.70
CA GLN A 53 -11.57 -9.85 26.35
C GLN A 53 -10.72 -9.17 25.26
N ASP A 54 -11.32 -8.39 24.37
CA ASP A 54 -10.60 -7.68 23.30
C ASP A 54 -9.95 -6.38 23.77
N LYS A 55 -10.20 -5.98 25.03
CA LYS A 55 -9.72 -4.73 25.64
C LYS A 55 -8.21 -4.52 25.45
N VAL A 56 -7.40 -5.55 25.71
CA VAL A 56 -5.93 -5.45 25.61
C VAL A 56 -5.49 -5.14 24.18
N ASN A 57 -6.03 -5.88 23.20
CA ASN A 57 -5.67 -5.70 21.80
C ASN A 57 -6.10 -4.33 21.25
N TYR A 58 -7.33 -3.90 21.55
CA TYR A 58 -7.80 -2.57 21.14
C TYR A 58 -7.07 -1.43 21.87
N TYR A 59 -6.63 -1.65 23.11
CA TYR A 59 -5.82 -0.69 23.83
C TYR A 59 -4.47 -0.50 23.14
N ASP A 60 -3.77 -1.57 22.78
CA ASP A 60 -2.49 -1.49 22.09
C ASP A 60 -2.63 -0.82 20.70
N ILE A 61 -3.69 -1.15 19.96
CA ILE A 61 -4.03 -0.51 18.68
C ILE A 61 -4.30 0.98 18.90
N CYS A 62 -5.12 1.34 19.89
CA CYS A 62 -5.46 2.71 20.21
C CYS A 62 -4.23 3.54 20.56
N MET A 63 -3.33 3.02 21.41
CA MET A 63 -2.13 3.72 21.84
C MET A 63 -1.25 4.09 20.65
N LYS A 64 -1.00 3.13 19.74
CA LYS A 64 -0.22 3.39 18.52
C LYS A 64 -0.96 4.36 17.59
N LEU A 65 -2.25 4.13 17.36
CA LEU A 65 -3.05 4.92 16.42
C LEU A 65 -3.14 6.39 16.84
N ILE A 66 -3.47 6.67 18.11
CA ILE A 66 -3.52 8.03 18.63
C ILE A 66 -2.16 8.73 18.53
N ARG A 67 -1.07 8.06 18.92
CA ARG A 67 0.28 8.63 18.79
C ARG A 67 0.62 8.95 17.34
N ASN A 68 0.27 8.06 16.40
CA ASN A 68 0.56 8.25 14.98
C ASN A 68 -0.28 9.39 14.38
N LEU A 69 -1.50 9.57 14.88
CA LEU A 69 -2.37 10.69 14.54
C LEU A 69 -1.92 12.00 15.19
N ASP A 70 -1.23 12.02 16.33
CA ASP A 70 -0.77 13.27 16.96
C ASP A 70 0.33 13.97 16.12
N PRO A 71 0.12 15.23 15.67
CA PRO A 71 1.10 15.93 14.83
C PRO A 71 2.40 16.28 15.53
N SER A 72 2.37 16.49 16.85
CA SER A 72 3.60 16.85 17.58
C SER A 72 4.28 15.63 18.17
N SER A 73 3.72 14.44 17.94
CA SER A 73 4.45 13.21 18.20
C SER A 73 5.64 13.11 17.25
N LYS A 74 6.83 12.94 17.85
CA LYS A 74 8.13 12.80 17.17
C LYS A 74 8.32 11.40 16.55
N VAL A 75 7.25 10.83 16.01
CA VAL A 75 7.28 9.52 15.35
C VAL A 75 8.25 9.54 14.17
N SER A 76 8.32 10.67 13.47
CA SER A 76 9.33 10.95 12.44
C SER A 76 10.19 12.15 12.85
N GLU A 77 11.49 12.08 12.56
CA GLU A 77 12.42 13.20 12.67
C GLU A 77 12.09 14.31 11.67
N LYS A 78 11.44 13.96 10.55
CA LYS A 78 11.04 14.90 9.51
C LYS A 78 9.63 15.42 9.77
N LYS A 79 9.47 16.74 9.63
CA LYS A 79 8.16 17.39 9.68
C LYS A 79 7.32 16.95 8.47
N ILE A 80 6.25 16.19 8.72
CA ILE A 80 5.26 15.79 7.72
C ILE A 80 4.02 16.66 7.83
N SER A 81 3.37 16.93 6.69
CA SER A 81 2.10 17.66 6.68
C SER A 81 1.01 16.82 7.35
N HIS A 82 -0.05 17.50 7.83
CA HIS A 82 -1.21 16.82 8.41
C HIS A 82 -1.87 15.85 7.42
N SER A 83 -2.05 16.29 6.16
CA SER A 83 -2.65 15.46 5.11
C SER A 83 -1.83 14.20 4.84
N HIS A 84 -0.51 14.33 4.65
CA HIS A 84 0.37 13.18 4.41
C HIS A 84 0.36 12.24 5.61
N ARG A 85 0.41 12.79 6.84
CA ARG A 85 0.31 11.97 8.06
C ARG A 85 -1.00 11.19 8.10
N CYS A 86 -2.14 11.87 7.91
CA CYS A 86 -3.45 11.24 7.97
C CYS A 86 -3.60 10.11 6.95
N PHE A 87 -3.15 10.36 5.72
CA PHE A 87 -3.14 9.36 4.65
C PHE A 87 -2.29 8.15 5.02
N ASN A 88 -1.06 8.38 5.45
CA ASN A 88 -0.12 7.33 5.79
C ASN A 88 -0.53 6.52 7.02
N VAL A 89 -1.17 7.15 8.01
CA VAL A 89 -1.74 6.44 9.17
C VAL A 89 -2.88 5.52 8.74
N ASN A 90 -3.78 5.99 7.87
CA ASN A 90 -4.86 5.14 7.35
C ASN A 90 -4.33 3.94 6.56
N ASN A 91 -3.30 4.13 5.74
CA ASN A 91 -2.66 3.03 5.02
C ASN A 91 -1.98 2.03 5.95
N TRP A 92 -1.18 2.53 6.89
CA TRP A 92 -0.52 1.68 7.88
C TRP A 92 -1.55 0.88 8.66
N LEU A 93 -2.62 1.54 9.12
CA LEU A 93 -3.70 0.90 9.88
C LEU A 93 -4.33 -0.25 9.09
N TYR A 94 -4.67 -0.01 7.81
CA TYR A 94 -5.30 -1.00 6.96
C TYR A 94 -4.39 -2.21 6.66
N ASN A 95 -3.09 -1.97 6.48
CA ASN A 95 -2.15 -3.01 6.07
C ASN A 95 -1.52 -3.77 7.24
N SER A 96 -1.43 -3.15 8.42
CA SER A 96 -0.66 -3.68 9.55
C SER A 96 -1.54 -4.24 10.67
N ILE A 97 -2.80 -3.81 10.77
CA ILE A 97 -3.73 -4.29 11.81
C ILE A 97 -4.59 -5.43 11.26
N GLU A 98 -4.76 -6.49 12.06
CA GLU A 98 -5.62 -7.61 11.70
C GLU A 98 -7.06 -7.16 11.40
N LYS A 99 -7.62 -7.68 10.31
CA LYS A 99 -8.96 -7.34 9.84
C LYS A 99 -10.06 -7.50 10.89
N LYS A 100 -9.95 -8.49 11.78
CA LYS A 100 -10.94 -8.72 12.85
C LYS A 100 -11.10 -7.48 13.75
N TYR A 101 -10.01 -6.74 14.00
CA TYR A 101 -10.08 -5.52 14.81
C TYR A 101 -10.66 -4.34 14.01
N LEU A 102 -10.26 -4.21 12.74
CA LEU A 102 -10.75 -3.16 11.84
C LEU A 102 -12.25 -3.29 11.51
N ASN A 103 -12.80 -4.50 11.62
CA ASN A 103 -14.23 -4.74 11.45
C ASN A 103 -15.08 -4.03 12.52
N ASN A 104 -14.52 -3.73 13.70
CA ASN A 104 -15.16 -2.89 14.69
C ASN A 104 -14.92 -1.39 14.39
N LYS A 105 -15.53 -0.94 13.29
CA LYS A 105 -15.35 0.40 12.74
C LYS A 105 -15.76 1.50 13.71
N HIS A 106 -16.76 1.25 14.56
CA HIS A 106 -17.17 2.20 15.58
C HIS A 106 -16.04 2.52 16.55
N ILE A 107 -15.30 1.51 17.02
CA ILE A 107 -14.16 1.72 17.91
C ILE A 107 -13.03 2.45 17.20
N ILE A 108 -12.68 2.04 15.97
CA ILE A 108 -11.61 2.71 15.21
C ILE A 108 -11.99 4.17 14.91
N SER A 109 -13.20 4.44 14.42
CA SER A 109 -13.69 5.79 14.17
C SER A 109 -13.66 6.64 15.45
N TRP A 110 -14.06 6.06 16.58
CA TRP A 110 -14.04 6.77 17.86
C TRP A 110 -12.61 7.14 18.28
N ILE A 111 -11.61 6.29 18.01
CA ILE A 111 -10.20 6.62 18.25
C ILE A 111 -9.77 7.82 17.38
N PHE A 112 -10.13 7.84 16.09
CA PHE A 112 -9.86 8.98 15.22
C PHE A 112 -10.53 10.26 15.73
N ASP A 113 -11.79 10.19 16.15
CA ASP A 113 -12.52 11.34 16.67
C ASP A 113 -11.89 11.89 17.96
N LEU A 114 -11.49 11.01 18.89
CA LEU A 114 -10.79 11.42 20.11
C LEU A 114 -9.42 12.03 19.80
N SER A 115 -8.69 11.50 18.82
CA SER A 115 -7.37 12.01 18.44
C SER A 115 -7.41 13.49 18.04
N ARG A 116 -8.53 13.95 17.45
CA ARG A 116 -8.75 15.36 17.07
C ARG A 116 -8.81 16.29 18.27
N THR A 117 -9.16 15.77 19.45
CA THR A 117 -9.29 16.57 20.67
C THR A 117 -7.97 16.75 21.41
N ILE A 118 -6.93 15.97 21.08
CA ILE A 118 -5.60 16.05 21.72
C ILE A 118 -4.96 17.42 21.50
N ARG A 119 -5.28 18.07 20.38
CA ARG A 119 -4.81 19.41 20.03
C ARG A 119 -5.96 20.24 19.48
N SER A 120 -6.99 20.42 20.30
CA SER A 120 -8.21 21.17 19.94
C SER A 120 -7.96 22.60 19.45
N GLU A 121 -6.79 23.18 19.76
CA GLU A 121 -6.36 24.49 19.30
C GLU A 121 -5.88 24.52 17.84
N ILE A 122 -5.71 23.36 17.20
CA ILE A 122 -5.29 23.24 15.79
C ILE A 122 -6.52 22.89 14.93
N GLU A 123 -7.31 23.90 14.56
CA GLU A 123 -8.59 23.73 13.83
C GLU A 123 -8.47 22.94 12.51
N ASN A 124 -7.29 22.95 11.90
CA ASN A 124 -7.00 22.29 10.61
C ASN A 124 -6.61 20.81 10.74
N TYR A 125 -6.59 20.26 11.97
CA TYR A 125 -6.11 18.90 12.23
C TYR A 125 -7.21 17.82 12.18
N LYS A 126 -8.02 17.81 11.11
CA LYS A 126 -9.07 16.79 10.94
C LYS A 126 -8.52 15.61 10.13
N CYS A 127 -8.34 14.47 10.77
CA CYS A 127 -8.08 13.21 10.09
C CYS A 127 -9.25 12.27 10.35
N SER A 128 -9.85 11.75 9.28
CA SER A 128 -10.96 10.79 9.37
C SER A 128 -10.44 9.37 9.16
N TYR A 129 -11.07 8.41 9.85
CA TYR A 129 -10.86 7.01 9.54
C TYR A 129 -11.39 6.68 8.14
N TYR A 130 -10.58 5.97 7.37
CA TYR A 130 -10.88 5.59 6.01
C TYR A 130 -11.03 4.08 5.87
N SER A 131 -12.28 3.60 5.96
CA SER A 131 -12.63 2.20 5.80
C SER A 131 -12.50 1.79 4.32
N TYR A 132 -11.31 1.41 3.87
CA TYR A 132 -11.08 1.12 2.45
C TYR A 132 -11.99 0.01 1.91
N ASP A 133 -12.26 -1.03 2.70
CA ASP A 133 -13.11 -2.17 2.29
C ASP A 133 -14.56 -1.76 2.04
N GLU A 134 -15.08 -0.74 2.71
CA GLU A 134 -16.41 -0.17 2.42
C GLU A 134 -16.37 0.90 1.33
N ASN A 135 -15.23 1.57 1.27
CA ASN A 135 -14.85 2.63 0.36
C ASN A 135 -14.83 2.23 -1.13
N TYR A 136 -14.22 1.08 -1.42
CA TYR A 136 -13.63 0.80 -2.73
C TYR A 136 -13.80 -0.65 -3.18
N GLU A 137 -13.81 -0.83 -4.50
CA GLU A 137 -13.86 -2.17 -5.12
C GLU A 137 -12.54 -2.94 -4.94
N ASP A 138 -11.41 -2.24 -5.06
CA ASP A 138 -10.07 -2.82 -4.89
C ASP A 138 -9.20 -1.98 -3.92
N PRO A 139 -9.43 -2.14 -2.60
CA PRO A 139 -8.72 -1.40 -1.54
C PRO A 139 -7.20 -1.39 -1.66
N ILE A 140 -6.58 -2.53 -2.02
CA ILE A 140 -5.12 -2.65 -2.07
C ILE A 140 -4.55 -1.83 -3.21
N ASN A 141 -5.18 -1.92 -4.39
CA ASN A 141 -4.76 -1.16 -5.54
C ASN A 141 -5.03 0.34 -5.37
N ILE A 142 -6.11 0.71 -4.68
CA ILE A 142 -6.32 2.10 -4.24
C ILE A 142 -5.18 2.58 -3.37
N ILE A 143 -4.78 1.82 -2.35
CA ILE A 143 -3.67 2.22 -1.47
C ILE A 143 -2.37 2.37 -2.26
N ARG A 144 -2.05 1.45 -3.19
CA ARG A 144 -0.87 1.57 -4.07
C ARG A 144 -0.85 2.88 -4.85
N LEU A 145 -1.97 3.21 -5.50
CA LEU A 145 -2.12 4.42 -6.30
C LEU A 145 -2.05 5.70 -5.44
N ARG A 146 -2.60 5.67 -4.22
CA ARG A 146 -2.46 6.82 -3.31
C ARG A 146 -1.04 6.96 -2.76
N ILE A 147 -0.31 5.87 -2.54
CA ILE A 147 1.11 5.93 -2.16
C ILE A 147 1.90 6.62 -3.27
N PHE A 148 1.62 6.29 -4.53
CA PHE A 148 2.21 6.99 -5.67
C PHE A 148 1.89 8.49 -5.62
N ASP A 149 0.63 8.87 -5.40
CA ASP A 149 0.18 10.28 -5.37
C ASP A 149 0.88 11.09 -4.27
N ASP A 150 0.87 10.57 -3.04
CA ASP A 150 1.46 11.21 -1.85
C ASP A 150 3.00 11.34 -1.95
N ASN A 151 3.63 10.56 -2.82
CA ASN A 151 5.08 10.52 -3.01
C ASN A 151 5.51 10.98 -4.41
N ILE A 152 4.64 11.69 -5.15
CA ILE A 152 4.91 12.11 -6.53
C ILE A 152 6.18 12.95 -6.66
N ASP A 153 6.51 13.79 -5.68
CA ASP A 153 7.73 14.59 -5.66
C ASP A 153 9.01 13.76 -5.49
N VAL A 154 8.93 12.66 -4.73
CA VAL A 154 10.04 11.69 -4.58
C VAL A 154 10.23 10.93 -5.89
N ILE A 155 9.13 10.50 -6.49
CA ILE A 155 9.10 9.80 -7.77
C ILE A 155 9.67 10.68 -8.88
N GLU A 156 9.25 11.94 -8.97
CA GLU A 156 9.75 12.90 -9.96
C GLU A 156 11.26 13.06 -9.86
N ARG A 157 11.79 13.31 -8.67
CA ARG A 157 13.23 13.46 -8.44
C ARG A 157 13.99 12.17 -8.78
N THR A 158 13.43 11.01 -8.41
CA THR A 158 14.06 9.71 -8.67
C THR A 158 14.10 9.39 -10.16
N LEU A 159 13.03 9.70 -10.91
CA LEU A 159 12.97 9.54 -12.37
C LEU A 159 13.92 10.48 -13.13
N LYS A 160 14.34 11.59 -12.51
CA LYS A 160 15.35 12.52 -13.04
C LYS A 160 16.79 12.20 -12.63
N SER A 161 16.98 11.35 -11.62
CA SER A 161 18.28 11.00 -11.07
C SER A 161 19.16 10.23 -12.06
N ASP A 162 20.47 10.45 -11.98
CA ASP A 162 21.51 9.67 -12.69
C ASP A 162 21.79 8.30 -12.04
N ASP A 163 21.23 8.04 -10.85
CA ASP A 163 21.26 6.71 -10.23
C ASP A 163 20.39 5.74 -11.04
N GLN A 164 21.01 5.07 -12.01
CA GLN A 164 20.33 4.20 -12.96
C GLN A 164 19.53 3.08 -12.27
N LYS A 165 20.00 2.57 -11.12
CA LYS A 165 19.31 1.50 -10.39
C LYS A 165 18.01 2.01 -9.80
N ASN A 166 18.07 3.08 -9.00
CA ASN A 166 16.86 3.66 -8.41
C ASN A 166 15.92 4.26 -9.47
N ASN A 167 16.48 4.83 -10.54
CA ASN A 167 15.70 5.32 -11.68
C ASN A 167 14.87 4.21 -12.32
N THR A 168 15.49 3.06 -12.60
CA THR A 168 14.85 1.89 -13.22
C THR A 168 13.80 1.28 -12.28
N LEU A 169 14.11 1.14 -10.99
CA LEU A 169 13.13 0.67 -10.00
C LEU A 169 11.92 1.61 -9.89
N CYS A 170 12.16 2.92 -9.91
CA CYS A 170 11.10 3.92 -9.90
C CYS A 170 10.25 3.90 -11.17
N GLN A 171 10.86 3.73 -12.35
CA GLN A 171 10.12 3.57 -13.60
C GLN A 171 9.22 2.32 -13.54
N ASN A 172 9.74 1.19 -13.06
CA ASN A 172 8.97 -0.03 -12.89
C ASN A 172 7.78 0.16 -11.94
N TYR A 173 8.00 0.83 -10.81
CA TYR A 173 6.93 1.16 -9.86
C TYR A 173 5.82 2.01 -10.51
N VAL A 174 6.18 3.07 -11.25
CA VAL A 174 5.20 3.91 -11.94
C VAL A 174 4.45 3.13 -13.01
N CYS A 175 5.14 2.26 -13.75
CA CYS A 175 4.53 1.37 -14.72
C CYS A 175 3.48 0.44 -14.10
N GLU A 176 3.76 -0.12 -12.93
CA GLU A 176 2.77 -0.90 -12.18
C GLU A 176 1.55 -0.05 -11.79
N CYS A 177 1.76 1.18 -11.31
CA CYS A 177 0.68 2.11 -11.02
C CYS A 177 -0.18 2.43 -12.26
N VAL A 178 0.43 2.69 -13.42
CA VAL A 178 -0.31 2.94 -14.68
C VAL A 178 -1.15 1.71 -15.06
N ASN A 179 -0.57 0.52 -15.00
CA ASN A 179 -1.28 -0.72 -15.31
C ASN A 179 -2.43 -0.99 -14.33
N ILE A 180 -2.25 -0.71 -13.04
CA ILE A 180 -3.31 -0.79 -12.03
C ILE A 180 -4.42 0.21 -12.38
N TYR A 181 -4.07 1.47 -12.63
CA TYR A 181 -5.02 2.52 -13.00
C TYR A 181 -5.87 2.10 -14.20
N GLN A 182 -5.23 1.66 -15.29
CA GLN A 182 -5.93 1.28 -16.52
C GLN A 182 -6.89 0.13 -16.29
N LYS A 183 -6.42 -0.95 -15.63
CA LYS A 183 -7.28 -2.09 -15.30
C LYS A 183 -8.47 -1.69 -14.43
N MET A 184 -8.25 -0.87 -13.41
CA MET A 184 -9.32 -0.43 -12.53
C MET A 184 -10.32 0.49 -13.25
N ASN A 185 -9.82 1.39 -14.10
CA ASN A 185 -10.66 2.27 -14.89
C ASN A 185 -11.55 1.47 -15.84
N ASP A 186 -10.98 0.50 -16.56
CA ASP A 186 -11.72 -0.35 -17.50
C ASP A 186 -12.78 -1.19 -16.79
N LEU A 187 -12.42 -1.79 -15.65
CA LEU A 187 -13.31 -2.68 -14.87
C LEU A 187 -14.44 -1.95 -14.16
N TYR A 188 -14.20 -0.73 -13.66
CA TYR A 188 -15.13 -0.08 -12.73
C TYR A 188 -15.77 1.20 -13.26
N CYS A 189 -15.18 1.87 -14.26
CA CYS A 189 -15.55 3.24 -14.63
C CYS A 189 -16.17 3.39 -16.03
N SER A 190 -16.31 2.28 -16.78
CA SER A 190 -16.82 2.28 -18.16
C SER A 190 -18.36 2.33 -18.27
N GLU A 191 -19.10 2.07 -17.19
CA GLU A 191 -20.56 1.91 -17.21
C GLU A 191 -21.31 3.03 -16.46
N SER A 192 -22.57 3.29 -16.81
CA SER A 192 -23.43 4.28 -16.12
C SER A 192 -23.66 3.97 -14.63
N ASN A 193 -23.48 2.71 -14.22
CA ASN A 193 -23.54 2.28 -12.82
C ASN A 193 -22.28 2.65 -12.00
N ALA A 194 -21.25 3.24 -12.63
CA ALA A 194 -20.08 3.80 -11.95
C ALA A 194 -20.44 5.01 -11.04
N GLN A 195 -21.71 5.41 -10.99
CA GLN A 195 -22.18 6.59 -10.26
C GLN A 195 -22.61 6.31 -8.81
N HIS A 196 -22.51 5.08 -8.30
CA HIS A 196 -22.94 4.76 -6.93
C HIS A 196 -21.91 3.95 -6.12
N GLY A 197 -21.97 4.11 -4.80
CA GLY A 197 -21.24 3.31 -3.81
C GLY A 197 -19.72 3.26 -4.03
N LYS A 198 -19.17 2.04 -3.90
CA LYS A 198 -17.73 1.76 -4.03
C LYS A 198 -17.18 2.09 -5.40
N ARG A 199 -17.91 1.78 -6.47
CA ARG A 199 -17.51 2.09 -7.84
C ARG A 199 -17.33 3.59 -8.04
N LYS A 200 -18.30 4.40 -7.58
CA LYS A 200 -18.18 5.86 -7.63
C LYS A 200 -16.93 6.36 -6.93
N ASN A 201 -16.72 5.96 -5.69
CA ASN A 201 -15.54 6.38 -4.93
C ASN A 201 -14.23 5.93 -5.59
N THR A 202 -14.21 4.72 -6.16
CA THR A 202 -13.08 4.19 -6.93
C THR A 202 -12.80 5.07 -8.13
N CYS A 203 -13.80 5.35 -8.96
CA CYS A 203 -13.65 6.17 -10.16
C CYS A 203 -13.32 7.64 -9.85
N ASP A 204 -13.91 8.22 -8.80
CA ASP A 204 -13.59 9.57 -8.35
C ASP A 204 -12.12 9.69 -7.92
N MET A 205 -11.60 8.68 -7.23
CA MET A 205 -10.20 8.62 -6.83
C MET A 205 -9.27 8.49 -8.04
N LEU A 206 -9.60 7.62 -9.00
CA LEU A 206 -8.81 7.50 -10.25
C LEU A 206 -8.82 8.84 -11.01
N LYS A 207 -9.98 9.47 -11.15
CA LYS A 207 -10.10 10.79 -11.79
C LYS A 207 -9.27 11.86 -11.07
N ALA A 208 -9.25 11.85 -9.73
CA ALA A 208 -8.44 12.77 -8.95
C ALA A 208 -6.94 12.56 -9.20
N LEU A 209 -6.48 11.31 -9.30
CA LEU A 209 -5.08 10.95 -9.57
C LEU A 209 -4.59 11.42 -10.96
N LYS A 210 -5.49 11.51 -11.94
CA LYS A 210 -5.14 11.93 -13.30
C LYS A 210 -4.45 13.30 -13.34
N THR A 211 -4.91 14.25 -12.53
CA THR A 211 -4.39 15.63 -12.53
C THR A 211 -2.91 15.73 -12.11
N PRO A 212 -2.49 15.21 -10.93
CA PRO A 212 -1.07 15.22 -10.55
C PRO A 212 -0.21 14.40 -11.50
N TYR A 213 -0.71 13.28 -12.04
CA TYR A 213 0.03 12.48 -13.02
C TYR A 213 0.28 13.23 -14.35
N ASP A 214 -0.76 13.84 -14.92
CA ASP A 214 -0.63 14.62 -16.16
C ASP A 214 0.26 15.86 -15.94
N THR A 215 0.24 16.43 -14.73
CA THR A 215 1.16 17.51 -14.33
C THR A 215 2.62 17.03 -14.31
N LEU A 216 2.89 15.84 -13.76
CA LEU A 216 4.22 15.23 -13.75
C LEU A 216 4.78 15.07 -15.17
N LEU A 217 3.95 14.58 -16.11
CA LEU A 217 4.34 14.38 -17.50
C LEU A 217 4.51 15.69 -18.28
N SER A 218 3.63 16.66 -18.07
CA SER A 218 3.64 17.92 -18.82
C SER A 218 4.82 18.82 -18.45
N ARG A 219 5.22 18.83 -17.17
CA ARG A 219 6.37 19.63 -16.69
C ARG A 219 7.72 19.06 -17.10
N ASN A 220 7.79 17.78 -17.46
CA ASN A 220 9.04 17.05 -17.60
C ASN A 220 9.08 16.19 -18.86
N THR A 221 9.60 16.76 -19.94
CA THR A 221 9.76 16.07 -21.24
C THR A 221 10.57 14.79 -21.13
N GLU A 222 11.62 14.76 -20.29
CA GLU A 222 12.44 13.56 -20.06
C GLU A 222 11.65 12.45 -19.34
N ILE A 223 10.79 12.81 -18.37
CA ILE A 223 9.92 11.84 -17.71
C ILE A 223 8.89 11.29 -18.70
N LYS A 224 8.29 12.16 -19.53
CA LYS A 224 7.32 11.77 -20.57
C LYS A 224 7.89 10.75 -21.58
N LYS A 225 9.21 10.76 -21.82
CA LYS A 225 9.89 9.74 -22.63
C LYS A 225 10.01 8.38 -21.91
N LYS A 226 10.20 8.40 -20.58
CA LYS A 226 10.44 7.20 -19.76
C LYS A 226 9.16 6.45 -19.38
N ILE A 227 8.08 7.16 -19.05
CA ILE A 227 6.84 6.56 -18.57
C ILE A 227 5.65 6.88 -19.49
N PRO A 228 4.66 5.97 -19.59
CA PRO A 228 3.47 6.18 -20.41
C PRO A 228 2.48 7.16 -19.76
N SER A 229 1.52 7.68 -20.53
CA SER A 229 0.34 8.33 -19.96
C SER A 229 -0.59 7.31 -19.30
N LEU A 230 -1.49 7.77 -18.42
CA LEU A 230 -2.51 6.90 -17.83
C LEU A 230 -3.48 6.30 -18.87
N GLU A 231 -3.60 6.94 -20.03
CA GLU A 231 -4.46 6.54 -21.15
C GLU A 231 -3.64 6.02 -22.34
N ALA A 232 -2.37 5.65 -22.10
CA ALA A 232 -1.50 5.11 -23.14
C ALA A 232 -2.08 3.83 -23.73
N THR A 233 -1.87 3.64 -25.04
CA THR A 233 -2.25 2.37 -25.68
C THR A 233 -1.44 1.22 -25.10
N LYS A 234 -1.93 -0.01 -25.28
CA LYS A 234 -1.22 -1.21 -24.81
C LYS A 234 0.20 -1.28 -25.38
N GLU A 235 0.38 -0.87 -26.63
CA GLU A 235 1.68 -0.84 -27.31
C GLU A 235 2.62 0.19 -26.67
N GLU A 236 2.15 1.40 -26.40
CA GLU A 236 2.95 2.43 -25.71
C GLU A 236 3.31 1.98 -24.28
N LEU A 237 2.36 1.42 -23.55
CA LEU A 237 2.59 0.88 -22.20
C LEU A 237 3.70 -0.17 -22.25
N LEU A 238 3.60 -1.17 -23.13
CA LEU A 238 4.60 -2.23 -23.26
C LEU A 238 5.97 -1.71 -23.72
N ALA A 239 6.01 -0.67 -24.56
CA ALA A 239 7.25 -0.06 -25.03
C ALA A 239 7.97 0.70 -23.91
N LYS A 240 7.23 1.41 -23.05
CA LYS A 240 7.80 2.23 -21.97
C LYS A 240 7.92 1.50 -20.64
N CYS A 241 7.30 0.33 -20.50
CA CYS A 241 7.30 -0.47 -19.28
C CYS A 241 7.82 -1.90 -19.51
N PRO A 242 9.15 -2.08 -19.52
CA PRO A 242 9.78 -3.39 -19.71
C PRO A 242 9.34 -4.45 -18.68
N SER A 243 9.05 -4.03 -17.44
CA SER A 243 8.55 -4.92 -16.38
C SER A 243 7.23 -5.61 -16.74
N ILE A 244 6.32 -4.89 -17.40
CA ILE A 244 5.03 -5.44 -17.85
C ILE A 244 5.25 -6.35 -19.05
N GLN A 245 6.15 -5.97 -19.96
CA GLN A 245 6.50 -6.79 -21.13
C GLN A 245 7.07 -8.16 -20.72
N ALA A 246 7.94 -8.21 -19.72
CA ALA A 246 8.50 -9.46 -19.20
C ALA A 246 7.41 -10.39 -18.64
N ASN A 247 6.47 -9.85 -17.86
CA ASN A 247 5.35 -10.61 -17.30
C ASN A 247 4.38 -11.13 -18.38
N HIS A 248 4.11 -10.33 -19.42
CA HIS A 248 3.28 -10.75 -20.55
C HIS A 248 3.94 -11.85 -21.39
N LYS A 249 5.27 -11.81 -21.58
CA LYS A 249 5.99 -12.89 -22.27
C LYS A 249 5.93 -14.19 -21.47
N LEU A 250 6.10 -14.11 -20.15
CA LEU A 250 6.00 -15.27 -19.25
C LEU A 250 4.59 -15.89 -19.26
N SER A 251 3.52 -15.08 -19.26
CA SER A 251 2.14 -15.61 -19.32
C SER A 251 1.83 -16.30 -20.65
N VAL A 252 2.26 -15.73 -21.78
CA VAL A 252 2.07 -16.33 -23.11
C VAL A 252 2.83 -17.66 -23.26
N SER A 253 4.01 -17.78 -22.65
CA SER A 253 4.75 -19.05 -22.64
C SER A 253 4.11 -20.14 -21.75
N VAL A 254 3.32 -19.76 -20.74
CA VAL A 254 2.61 -20.70 -19.86
C VAL A 254 1.28 -21.16 -20.49
N ASP A 255 0.58 -20.28 -21.21
CA ASP A 255 -0.68 -20.61 -21.91
C ASP A 255 -0.47 -21.31 -23.26
N GLY A 256 0.79 -21.44 -23.73
CA GLY A 256 1.14 -22.02 -25.02
C GLY A 256 1.14 -23.55 -25.12
N HIS A 257 0.69 -24.29 -24.09
CA HIS A 257 0.57 -25.76 -24.14
C HIS A 257 -0.87 -26.22 -24.34
N SER A 258 -1.50 -25.80 -25.45
CA SER A 258 -2.62 -26.53 -26.03
C SER A 258 -2.77 -26.20 -27.52
N GLY A 259 -2.34 -27.12 -28.40
CA GLY A 259 -2.63 -27.09 -29.84
C GLY A 259 -1.51 -27.49 -30.81
N SER A 260 -1.28 -28.82 -30.96
CA SER A 260 -0.76 -29.61 -32.11
C SER A 260 0.50 -29.20 -32.93
N PRO A 261 1.30 -30.17 -33.43
CA PRO A 261 2.74 -30.01 -33.61
C PRO A 261 3.15 -29.58 -35.03
N THR A 262 4.10 -28.64 -35.12
CA THR A 262 5.03 -28.59 -36.25
C THR A 262 6.39 -29.13 -35.82
N SER A 263 6.78 -30.19 -36.53
CA SER A 263 8.02 -30.95 -36.41
C SER A 263 9.27 -30.08 -36.22
N SER A 264 9.91 -30.19 -35.05
CA SER A 264 11.37 -30.16 -34.98
C SER A 264 11.85 -31.21 -33.98
N LYS A 265 12.60 -32.19 -34.51
CA LYS A 265 13.22 -33.27 -33.74
C LYS A 265 14.38 -32.67 -32.94
N ILE A 266 14.30 -32.75 -31.61
CA ILE A 266 15.47 -32.64 -30.73
C ILE A 266 15.43 -33.82 -29.74
N PRO A 267 16.55 -34.55 -29.50
CA PRO A 267 16.53 -35.76 -28.69
C PRO A 267 16.36 -35.42 -27.19
N ALA A 268 15.43 -36.13 -26.54
CA ALA A 268 15.26 -36.09 -25.10
C ALA A 268 16.45 -36.78 -24.41
N THR A 269 17.27 -36.01 -23.70
CA THR A 269 18.16 -36.55 -22.67
C THR A 269 17.40 -36.52 -21.35
N ILE A 270 17.01 -37.71 -20.88
CA ILE A 270 16.38 -37.93 -19.59
C ILE A 270 17.48 -37.77 -18.52
N GLY A 271 17.54 -36.59 -17.90
CA GLY A 271 18.32 -36.33 -16.71
C GLY A 271 17.40 -36.28 -15.49
N THR A 272 17.40 -37.35 -14.72
CA THR A 272 16.74 -37.45 -13.41
C THR A 272 17.39 -36.43 -12.46
N MET A 273 16.66 -35.38 -12.08
CA MET A 273 16.98 -34.60 -10.88
C MET A 273 15.80 -34.67 -9.91
N ALA A 274 16.03 -35.43 -8.84
CA ALA A 274 15.19 -35.49 -7.65
C ALA A 274 15.75 -34.53 -6.58
N GLY A 275 14.85 -33.82 -5.88
CA GLY A 275 15.11 -33.10 -4.62
C GLY A 275 15.84 -31.76 -4.80
N VAL A 276 15.55 -30.69 -4.08
CA VAL A 276 14.83 -30.48 -2.82
C VAL A 276 14.45 -29.00 -2.81
N SER A 277 13.21 -28.63 -2.48
CA SER A 277 12.96 -27.27 -1.94
C SER A 277 11.76 -27.27 -0.99
N SER A 278 11.93 -28.02 0.09
CA SER A 278 11.01 -28.06 1.23
C SER A 278 11.37 -27.02 2.30
N ILE A 279 11.86 -25.84 1.92
CA ILE A 279 12.26 -24.80 2.90
C ILE A 279 11.09 -23.86 3.26
N PHE A 280 10.02 -23.80 2.47
CA PHE A 280 8.85 -22.95 2.78
C PHE A 280 7.86 -23.56 3.78
N ALA A 281 7.94 -24.86 4.08
CA ALA A 281 7.00 -25.52 4.99
C ALA A 281 7.41 -25.46 6.48
N LEU A 282 8.64 -25.06 6.81
CA LEU A 282 9.17 -25.10 8.18
C LEU A 282 9.04 -23.79 8.96
N LEU A 283 8.63 -22.68 8.32
CA LEU A 283 8.44 -21.40 9.01
C LEU A 283 7.03 -21.19 9.59
N TYR A 284 6.09 -22.10 9.34
CA TYR A 284 4.70 -21.94 9.81
C TYR A 284 4.42 -22.59 11.17
N LYS A 285 5.40 -23.22 11.84
CA LYS A 285 5.14 -24.00 13.07
C LYS A 285 6.15 -23.84 14.20
N VAL A 286 6.57 -22.60 14.48
CA VAL A 286 7.27 -22.26 15.73
C VAL A 286 6.69 -20.97 16.31
N ASN A 287 5.49 -21.05 16.85
CA ASN A 287 4.95 -20.08 17.83
C ASN A 287 3.87 -20.68 18.73
N THR A 288 3.89 -22.00 18.96
CA THR A 288 3.17 -22.61 20.08
C THR A 288 4.04 -22.51 21.33
N LYS A 289 3.72 -21.53 22.17
CA LYS A 289 4.27 -21.30 23.51
C LYS A 289 4.33 -22.60 24.31
N PHE A 290 5.53 -23.01 24.71
CA PHE A 290 5.71 -23.91 25.84
C PHE A 290 5.57 -23.09 27.13
N TYR A 291 4.48 -23.33 27.87
CA TYR A 291 4.45 -23.05 29.30
C TYR A 291 5.10 -24.26 30.00
N LEU A 292 6.26 -24.06 30.61
CA LEU A 292 6.80 -24.96 31.61
C LEU A 292 6.70 -24.24 32.96
N ASN A 293 5.89 -24.83 33.84
CA ASN A 293 5.84 -24.52 35.27
C ASN A 293 7.20 -24.82 35.89
N VAL A 294 7.73 -23.85 36.64
CA VAL A 294 8.48 -24.06 37.89
C VAL A 294 7.92 -23.06 38.89
#